data_AF-A0A4Q0VSS2-F1
#
_entry.id   AF-A0A4Q0VSS2-F1
#
_cell.length_a   1.000
_cell.length_b   1.000
_cell.length_c   1.000
_cell.angle_alpha   90.00
_cell.angle_beta   90.00
_cell.angle_gamma   90.00
#
_symmetry.space_group_name_H-M   'P 1'
#
loop_
_entity.id
_entity.type
_entity.pdbx_description
1 polymer ?
#
loop_
_entity_poly.entity_id
_entity_poly.type
_entity_poly.pdbx_seq_one_letter_code
_entity_poly.pdbx_strand_id
1 'polypeptide(L)'
;MKRLFPLVLGTILTIGLIGCNEKEAVNESAIGEDTHADDHSHDELPFEWAGSYELVAGTYSLEFKQNEFGDETMLLTFIKEDSNIKDLEHHAAHIMDTGGELFHEGDYFAAESEYAYNLSLNVKGSTSYTFTIQEAGTYRIFTEHHADEFEMEITNENSDVIIAKSVQEYEGHDHEHGH
;
A
#
# COMPACT_ATOMS: atom_id res chain seq x y z
N MET A 1 44.37 17.38 -22.93
CA MET A 1 45.22 18.46 -22.38
C MET A 1 45.39 18.19 -20.89
N LYS A 2 46.63 18.13 -20.40
CA LYS A 2 47.01 17.82 -19.00
C LYS A 2 47.18 19.12 -18.21
N ARG A 3 46.60 19.22 -17.00
CA ARG A 3 46.94 20.20 -15.94
C ARG A 3 46.70 19.50 -14.60
N LEU A 4 47.70 18.86 -13.99
CA LEU A 4 48.66 19.37 -12.99
C LEU A 4 48.00 20.06 -11.77
N PHE A 5 48.08 19.38 -10.62
CA PHE A 5 47.77 19.83 -9.24
C PHE A 5 48.72 20.95 -8.76
N PRO A 6 48.38 21.65 -7.65
CA PRO A 6 49.07 21.28 -6.40
C PRO A 6 48.21 21.28 -5.12
N LEU A 7 48.72 20.46 -4.21
CA LEU A 7 48.56 20.29 -2.77
C LEU A 7 48.63 21.60 -1.96
N VAL A 8 47.76 21.78 -0.95
CA VAL A 8 48.00 22.68 0.20
C VAL A 8 47.74 21.94 1.51
N LEU A 9 48.62 22.24 2.46
CA LEU A 9 48.99 21.59 3.71
C LEU A 9 48.38 22.31 4.93
N GLY A 10 48.08 21.57 6.00
CA GLY A 10 48.00 22.05 7.40
C GLY A 10 46.67 22.71 7.82
N THR A 11 46.09 22.45 9.00
CA THR A 11 46.73 22.51 10.33
C THR A 11 45.85 21.82 11.38
N ILE A 12 46.48 21.10 12.32
CA ILE A 12 45.88 20.52 13.54
C ILE A 12 45.73 21.63 14.60
N LEU A 13 44.57 21.70 15.28
CA LEU A 13 44.41 22.46 16.52
C LEU A 13 43.71 21.58 17.56
N THR A 14 44.46 21.21 18.59
CA THR A 14 43.98 20.59 19.84
C THR A 14 44.01 21.63 20.99
N ILE A 15 43.40 21.25 22.12
CA ILE A 15 43.33 21.89 23.47
C ILE A 15 41.91 22.45 23.74
N GLY A 16 41.19 22.09 24.82
CA GLY A 16 41.59 21.38 26.04
C GLY A 16 40.41 20.93 26.93
N LEU A 17 40.77 20.15 27.94
CA LEU A 17 39.95 19.62 29.04
C LEU A 17 39.89 20.60 30.23
N ILE A 18 39.01 20.26 31.19
CA ILE A 18 38.86 20.71 32.61
C ILE A 18 37.65 21.66 32.78
N GLY A 19 36.69 21.42 33.69
CA GLY A 19 36.67 20.49 34.80
C GLY A 19 35.33 20.36 35.53
N CYS A 20 35.37 19.54 36.57
CA CYS A 20 34.30 19.08 37.45
C CYS A 20 33.64 20.21 38.27
N ASN A 21 32.35 20.06 38.56
CA ASN A 21 31.80 20.45 39.86
C ASN A 21 30.72 19.46 40.28
N GLU A 22 30.75 19.06 41.54
CA GLU A 22 29.99 17.98 42.18
C GLU A 22 29.17 18.59 43.33
N LYS A 23 28.15 17.85 43.81
CA LYS A 23 27.44 17.90 45.13
C LYS A 23 26.03 18.51 45.07
N GLU A 24 24.97 17.68 45.02
CA GLU A 24 24.22 17.01 46.13
C GLU A 24 22.96 17.86 46.53
N ALA A 25 21.75 17.37 46.82
CA ALA A 25 21.16 16.04 46.98
C ALA A 25 19.59 16.11 47.01
N VAL A 26 18.95 14.96 46.69
CA VAL A 26 17.62 14.40 47.08
C VAL A 26 16.31 15.20 46.94
N ASN A 27 15.36 14.67 46.14
CA ASN A 27 14.04 14.26 46.66
C ASN A 27 13.41 13.16 45.78
N GLU A 28 12.82 12.17 46.44
CA GLU A 28 12.16 10.99 45.90
C GLU A 28 10.74 11.30 45.37
N SER A 29 10.21 10.34 44.60
CA SER A 29 8.79 10.13 44.26
C SER A 29 8.16 11.02 43.18
N ALA A 30 8.22 10.54 41.94
CA ALA A 30 7.03 10.28 41.13
C ALA A 30 7.43 9.38 39.96
N ILE A 31 7.37 8.07 40.20
CA ILE A 31 7.33 7.08 39.13
C ILE A 31 5.91 7.14 38.57
N GLY A 32 5.80 7.41 37.29
CA GLY A 32 4.56 7.56 36.54
C GLY A 32 4.91 8.13 35.18
N GLU A 33 5.84 7.42 34.52
CA GLU A 33 6.17 7.61 33.12
C GLU A 33 4.86 7.54 32.33
N ASP A 34 4.50 8.67 31.74
CA ASP A 34 3.39 8.81 30.80
C ASP A 34 3.79 8.08 29.51
N THR A 35 3.83 6.75 29.58
CA THR A 35 3.83 5.90 28.40
C THR A 35 2.38 5.83 27.94
N HIS A 36 1.96 6.84 27.19
CA HIS A 36 1.13 6.59 26.02
C HIS A 36 1.95 5.70 25.07
N ALA A 37 2.12 4.44 25.46
CA ALA A 37 2.30 3.38 24.49
C ALA A 37 0.90 3.26 23.88
N ASP A 38 0.78 3.79 22.67
CA ASP A 38 -0.31 3.48 21.75
C ASP A 38 -0.72 2.04 22.03
N ASP A 39 -1.96 1.91 22.49
CA ASP A 39 -2.72 0.69 22.33
C ASP A 39 -2.58 0.39 20.85
N HIS A 40 -1.72 -0.57 20.50
CA HIS A 40 -1.78 -1.24 19.22
C HIS A 40 -3.12 -1.97 19.26
N SER A 41 -4.19 -1.22 19.05
CA SER A 41 -5.31 -1.67 18.26
C SER A 41 -4.67 -2.54 17.20
N HIS A 42 -5.00 -3.82 17.22
CA HIS A 42 -4.83 -4.63 16.04
C HIS A 42 -5.73 -3.96 15.01
N ASP A 43 -5.20 -2.90 14.36
CA ASP A 43 -5.87 -2.18 13.30
C ASP A 43 -5.86 -3.18 12.15
N GLU A 44 -6.93 -3.97 12.17
CA GLU A 44 -7.54 -4.65 11.06
C GLU A 44 -7.14 -3.94 9.73
N LEU A 45 -6.40 -4.64 8.86
CA LEU A 45 -5.86 -4.09 7.61
C LEU A 45 -6.99 -3.87 6.60
N PRO A 46 -7.10 -2.72 5.90
CA PRO A 46 -8.25 -2.40 5.02
C PRO A 46 -8.34 -3.24 3.73
N PHE A 47 -7.64 -4.38 3.68
CA PHE A 47 -7.61 -5.33 2.60
C PHE A 47 -7.48 -6.75 3.14
N GLU A 48 -8.11 -7.68 2.44
CA GLU A 48 -8.10 -9.11 2.75
C GLU A 48 -7.25 -9.90 1.75
N TRP A 49 -6.91 -9.30 0.61
CA TRP A 49 -6.19 -10.01 -0.45
C TRP A 49 -5.18 -9.13 -1.17
N ALA A 50 -4.07 -9.73 -1.58
CA ALA A 50 -3.10 -9.10 -2.46
C ALA A 50 -2.46 -10.06 -3.46
N GLY A 51 -2.19 -9.57 -4.68
CA GLY A 51 -1.52 -10.32 -5.74
C GLY A 51 -0.64 -9.44 -6.62
N SER A 52 0.47 -9.99 -7.11
CA SER A 52 1.43 -9.29 -7.97
C SER A 52 1.20 -9.66 -9.44
N TYR A 53 1.02 -8.67 -10.30
CA TYR A 53 0.78 -8.84 -11.73
C TYR A 53 1.92 -8.20 -12.53
N GLU A 54 2.48 -8.94 -13.48
CA GLU A 54 3.39 -8.38 -14.49
C GLU A 54 2.54 -7.72 -15.59
N LEU A 55 2.47 -6.40 -15.59
CA LEU A 55 1.66 -5.63 -16.52
C LEU A 55 2.57 -4.83 -17.46
N VAL A 56 2.28 -4.91 -18.76
CA VAL A 56 2.92 -4.07 -19.78
C VAL A 56 2.04 -2.85 -20.04
N ALA A 57 2.59 -1.82 -20.68
CA ALA A 57 1.77 -0.69 -21.08
C ALA A 57 0.69 -1.13 -22.08
N GLY A 58 -0.57 -0.80 -21.81
CA GLY A 58 -1.72 -1.28 -22.59
C GLY A 58 -3.04 -1.21 -21.84
N THR A 59 -4.09 -1.70 -22.48
CA THR A 59 -5.46 -1.76 -21.93
C THR A 59 -5.75 -3.15 -21.36
N TYR A 60 -6.51 -3.18 -20.28
CA TYR A 60 -6.92 -4.38 -19.55
C TYR A 60 -8.39 -4.28 -19.16
N SER A 61 -9.03 -5.44 -19.03
CA SER A 61 -10.33 -5.57 -18.37
C SER A 61 -10.13 -6.14 -16.97
N LEU A 62 -10.81 -5.55 -15.99
CA LEU A 62 -10.98 -6.09 -14.64
C LEU A 62 -12.42 -6.58 -14.51
N GLU A 63 -12.59 -7.87 -14.25
CA GLU A 63 -13.90 -8.52 -14.13
C GLU A 63 -14.09 -9.08 -12.73
N PHE A 64 -15.24 -8.80 -12.14
CA PHE A 64 -15.78 -9.47 -10.97
C PHE A 64 -16.96 -10.30 -11.46
N LYS A 65 -16.78 -11.62 -11.61
CA LYS A 65 -17.75 -12.48 -12.32
C LYS A 65 -18.94 -12.87 -11.44
N GLN A 66 -18.77 -12.80 -10.13
CA GLN A 66 -19.81 -13.02 -9.15
C GLN A 66 -19.68 -12.04 -7.97
N ASN A 67 -20.70 -12.03 -7.12
CA ASN A 67 -20.76 -11.27 -5.88
C ASN A 67 -21.78 -11.98 -4.98
N GLU A 68 -21.34 -13.05 -4.32
CA GLU A 68 -22.24 -13.91 -3.53
C GLU A 68 -22.75 -13.23 -2.25
N PHE A 69 -21.90 -12.39 -1.66
CA PHE A 69 -22.18 -11.70 -0.40
C PHE A 69 -22.96 -10.39 -0.57
N GLY A 70 -23.06 -9.90 -1.81
CA GLY A 70 -23.91 -8.76 -2.17
C GLY A 70 -23.27 -7.41 -1.86
N ASP A 71 -21.94 -7.33 -1.85
CA ASP A 71 -21.20 -6.11 -1.59
C ASP A 71 -21.52 -5.04 -2.63
N GLU A 72 -21.69 -3.81 -2.18
CA GLU A 72 -22.04 -2.70 -3.06
C GLU A 72 -20.81 -2.10 -3.75
N THR A 73 -19.62 -2.32 -3.18
CA THR A 73 -18.36 -1.75 -3.64
C THR A 73 -17.19 -2.70 -3.41
N MET A 74 -16.10 -2.50 -4.15
CA MET A 74 -14.79 -3.06 -3.89
C MET A 74 -13.77 -1.94 -3.89
N LEU A 75 -13.13 -1.68 -2.76
CA LEU A 75 -11.96 -0.82 -2.72
C LEU A 75 -10.69 -1.59 -3.11
N LEU A 76 -9.86 -1.02 -3.98
CA LEU A 76 -8.57 -1.60 -4.35
C LEU A 76 -7.50 -0.55 -4.61
N THR A 77 -6.23 -0.95 -4.57
CA THR A 77 -5.10 -0.08 -4.95
C THR A 77 -4.10 -0.84 -5.82
N PHE A 78 -3.45 -0.12 -6.73
CA PHE A 78 -2.32 -0.59 -7.51
C PHE A 78 -1.05 0.02 -6.94
N ILE A 79 -0.05 -0.79 -6.62
CA ILE A 79 1.26 -0.30 -6.19
C ILE A 79 2.32 -0.96 -7.06
N LYS A 80 3.02 -0.16 -7.86
CA LYS A 80 4.16 -0.65 -8.63
C LYS A 80 5.25 -1.09 -7.67
N GLU A 81 5.71 -2.33 -7.77
CA GLU A 81 6.78 -2.89 -6.95
C GLU A 81 8.13 -2.31 -7.39
N ASP A 82 8.41 -1.08 -6.99
CA ASP A 82 9.75 -0.52 -7.02
C ASP A 82 10.44 -0.71 -5.66
N SER A 83 11.77 -0.85 -5.66
CA SER A 83 12.53 -1.29 -4.50
C SER A 83 12.56 -0.30 -3.33
N ASN A 84 11.83 0.82 -3.39
CA ASN A 84 11.95 1.91 -2.42
C ASN A 84 10.89 1.86 -1.31
N ILE A 85 9.83 1.07 -1.45
CA ILE A 85 8.81 0.86 -0.42
C ILE A 85 9.31 -0.21 0.56
N LYS A 86 9.55 0.16 1.82
CA LYS A 86 10.11 -0.74 2.85
C LYS A 86 9.08 -1.68 3.46
N ASP A 87 7.87 -1.16 3.65
CA ASP A 87 6.73 -1.86 4.25
C ASP A 87 5.54 -1.60 3.32
N LEU A 88 5.30 -2.57 2.44
CA LEU A 88 4.32 -2.43 1.37
C LEU A 88 2.89 -2.51 1.90
N GLU A 89 2.66 -3.33 2.92
CA GLU A 89 1.34 -3.56 3.53
C GLU A 89 0.90 -2.34 4.33
N HIS A 90 1.79 -1.79 5.17
CA HIS A 90 1.51 -0.54 5.87
C HIS A 90 1.27 0.62 4.90
N HIS A 91 2.02 0.67 3.80
CA HIS A 91 1.85 1.69 2.77
C HIS A 91 0.50 1.55 2.04
N ALA A 92 0.11 0.31 1.68
CA ALA A 92 -1.18 0.02 1.06
C ALA A 92 -2.35 0.42 1.97
N ALA A 93 -2.24 0.15 3.28
CA ALA A 93 -3.26 0.53 4.25
C ALA A 93 -3.53 2.04 4.23
N HIS A 94 -2.47 2.87 4.31
CA HIS A 94 -2.61 4.34 4.24
C HIS A 94 -3.25 4.83 2.94
N ILE A 95 -2.98 4.16 1.81
CA ILE A 95 -3.59 4.52 0.53
C ILE A 95 -5.07 4.17 0.53
N MET A 96 -5.44 2.97 0.99
CA MET A 96 -6.82 2.50 1.01
C MET A 96 -7.68 3.26 2.03
N ASP A 97 -7.13 3.69 3.17
CA ASP A 97 -7.84 4.54 4.14
C ASP A 97 -8.33 5.88 3.56
N THR A 98 -7.83 6.29 2.38
CA THR A 98 -8.36 7.47 1.67
C THR A 98 -9.75 7.23 1.06
N GLY A 99 -10.19 5.97 0.93
CA GLY A 99 -11.48 5.54 0.40
C GLY A 99 -11.63 5.61 -1.13
N GLY A 100 -10.73 6.31 -1.84
CA GLY A 100 -10.74 6.45 -3.29
C GLY A 100 -11.94 7.22 -3.87
N GLU A 101 -11.88 7.52 -5.17
CA GLU A 101 -13.05 7.99 -5.93
C GLU A 101 -13.93 6.79 -6.32
N LEU A 102 -15.25 6.98 -6.33
CA LEU A 102 -16.21 5.96 -6.77
C LEU A 102 -16.28 5.90 -8.30
N PHE A 103 -16.02 4.73 -8.85
CA PHE A 103 -16.18 4.39 -10.26
C PHE A 103 -17.42 3.51 -10.45
N HIS A 104 -18.13 3.74 -11.56
CA HIS A 104 -19.33 3.00 -11.93
C HIS A 104 -19.04 1.92 -12.96
N GLU A 105 -19.86 0.85 -12.98
CA GLU A 105 -19.72 -0.23 -13.96
C GLU A 105 -19.55 0.29 -15.39
N GLY A 106 -18.55 -0.24 -16.10
CA GLY A 106 -18.21 0.15 -17.47
C GLY A 106 -17.33 1.41 -17.55
N ASP A 107 -16.99 2.03 -16.42
CA ASP A 107 -16.04 3.14 -16.41
C ASP A 107 -14.63 2.69 -16.81
N TYR A 108 -13.86 3.70 -17.23
CA TYR A 108 -12.48 3.59 -17.65
C TYR A 108 -11.58 4.42 -16.73
N PHE A 109 -10.45 3.87 -16.31
CA PHE A 109 -9.44 4.62 -15.55
C PHE A 109 -8.00 4.31 -15.97
N ALA A 110 -7.09 5.25 -15.74
CA ALA A 110 -5.67 4.96 -15.76
C ALA A 110 -5.27 4.39 -14.40
N ALA A 111 -4.66 3.20 -14.39
CA ALA A 111 -4.13 2.60 -13.17
C ALA A 111 -2.82 3.32 -12.81
N GLU A 112 -2.93 4.22 -11.84
CA GLU A 112 -1.86 4.99 -11.24
C GLU A 112 -1.34 4.23 -10.03
N SER A 113 -0.01 4.21 -9.86
CA SER A 113 0.59 3.62 -8.67
C SER A 113 0.25 4.46 -7.44
N GLU A 114 0.02 3.81 -6.30
CA GLU A 114 -0.25 4.45 -5.02
C GLU A 114 -1.55 5.29 -5.02
N TYR A 115 -2.60 4.80 -5.69
CA TYR A 115 -3.93 5.40 -5.75
C TYR A 115 -5.02 4.36 -5.44
N ALA A 116 -6.03 4.76 -4.64
CA ALA A 116 -7.16 3.92 -4.29
C ALA A 116 -8.36 4.13 -5.23
N TYR A 117 -8.96 3.03 -5.67
CA TYR A 117 -10.10 2.98 -6.56
C TYR A 117 -11.26 2.28 -5.85
N ASN A 118 -12.38 2.98 -5.68
CA ASN A 118 -13.59 2.40 -5.14
C ASN A 118 -14.52 2.03 -6.30
N LEU A 119 -14.74 0.74 -6.52
CA LEU A 119 -15.47 0.23 -7.67
C LEU A 119 -16.87 -0.19 -7.24
N SER A 120 -17.92 0.42 -7.77
CA SER A 120 -19.28 -0.07 -7.53
C SER A 120 -19.47 -1.49 -8.06
N LEU A 121 -20.22 -2.33 -7.36
CA LEU A 121 -20.45 -3.71 -7.76
C LEU A 121 -21.93 -3.96 -8.05
N ASN A 122 -22.18 -4.82 -9.04
CA ASN A 122 -23.49 -5.41 -9.25
C ASN A 122 -23.75 -6.47 -8.18
N VAL A 123 -24.63 -6.18 -7.24
CA VAL A 123 -24.98 -7.06 -6.10
C VAL A 123 -25.59 -8.42 -6.46
N LYS A 124 -25.90 -8.68 -7.74
CA LYS A 124 -26.52 -9.95 -8.20
C LYS A 124 -25.93 -10.48 -9.51
N GLY A 125 -24.76 -10.00 -9.92
CA GLY A 125 -24.20 -10.36 -11.23
C GLY A 125 -22.73 -9.99 -11.38
N SER A 126 -22.26 -10.05 -12.62
CA SER A 126 -20.91 -9.64 -12.96
C SER A 126 -20.78 -8.13 -13.05
N THR A 127 -19.61 -7.61 -12.73
CA THR A 127 -19.22 -6.22 -12.94
C THR A 127 -17.93 -6.18 -13.75
N SER A 128 -17.79 -5.21 -14.67
CA SER A 128 -16.58 -5.06 -15.47
C SER A 128 -16.11 -3.61 -15.53
N TYR A 129 -14.80 -3.45 -15.54
CA TYR A 129 -14.09 -2.18 -15.66
C TYR A 129 -13.00 -2.29 -16.72
N THR A 130 -12.69 -1.18 -17.38
CA THR A 130 -11.52 -1.09 -18.26
C THR A 130 -10.47 -0.21 -17.60
N PHE A 131 -9.21 -0.63 -17.62
CA PHE A 131 -8.12 0.22 -17.16
C PHE A 131 -6.92 0.18 -18.10
N THR A 132 -6.09 1.22 -18.03
CA THR A 132 -4.80 1.25 -18.75
C THR A 132 -3.62 1.34 -17.80
N ILE A 133 -2.56 0.62 -18.16
CA ILE A 133 -1.24 0.75 -17.57
C ILE A 133 -0.40 1.64 -18.48
N GLN A 134 0.11 2.76 -17.95
CA GLN A 134 0.97 3.67 -18.70
C GLN A 134 2.43 3.22 -18.66
N GLU A 135 2.88 2.71 -17.52
CA GLU A 135 4.25 2.25 -17.30
C GLU A 135 4.29 0.75 -17.05
N ALA A 136 5.05 0.01 -17.87
CA ALA A 136 5.25 -1.41 -17.62
C ALA A 136 5.95 -1.66 -16.27
N GLY A 137 5.56 -2.73 -15.57
CA GLY A 137 6.14 -3.12 -14.29
C GLY A 137 5.40 -4.26 -13.63
N THR A 138 5.90 -4.68 -12.46
CA THR A 138 5.14 -5.53 -11.55
C THR A 138 4.30 -4.65 -10.64
N TYR A 139 3.00 -4.91 -10.59
CA TYR A 139 2.06 -4.19 -9.73
C TYR A 139 1.51 -5.13 -8.68
N ARG A 140 1.68 -4.77 -7.41
CA ARG A 140 0.95 -5.37 -6.30
C ARG A 140 -0.43 -4.72 -6.24
N ILE A 141 -1.47 -5.53 -6.38
CA ILE A 141 -2.85 -5.10 -6.23
C ILE A 141 -3.34 -5.61 -4.88
N PHE A 142 -3.97 -4.73 -4.10
CA PHE A 142 -4.65 -5.05 -2.84
C PHE A 142 -6.14 -4.81 -3.02
N THR A 143 -6.98 -5.68 -2.45
CA THR A 143 -8.45 -5.58 -2.50
C THR A 143 -9.04 -5.67 -1.10
N GLU A 144 -10.09 -4.88 -0.85
CA GLU A 144 -10.84 -4.84 0.41
C GLU A 144 -11.27 -6.23 0.84
N HIS A 145 -11.87 -6.97 -0.10
CA HIS A 145 -12.29 -8.36 0.11
C HIS A 145 -11.40 -9.37 -0.61
N HIS A 146 -11.60 -10.63 -0.27
CA HIS A 146 -10.98 -11.78 -0.93
C HIS A 146 -11.33 -11.82 -2.44
N ALA A 147 -10.31 -11.86 -3.31
CA ALA A 147 -10.51 -11.82 -4.76
C ALA A 147 -11.27 -13.03 -5.34
N ASP A 148 -11.22 -14.20 -4.67
CA ASP A 148 -11.90 -15.42 -5.10
C ASP A 148 -13.41 -15.40 -4.83
N GLU A 149 -13.88 -14.62 -3.84
CA GLU A 149 -15.31 -14.41 -3.58
C GLU A 149 -16.03 -13.79 -4.77
N PHE A 150 -15.30 -13.04 -5.58
CA PHE A 150 -15.80 -12.34 -6.77
C PHE A 150 -15.41 -13.02 -8.09
N GLU A 151 -14.66 -14.14 -8.05
CA GLU A 151 -13.98 -14.71 -9.21
C GLU A 151 -13.21 -13.62 -10.01
N MET A 152 -12.44 -12.79 -9.30
CA MET A 152 -11.77 -11.63 -9.89
C MET A 152 -10.78 -12.05 -10.99
N GLU A 153 -10.88 -11.43 -12.16
CA GLU A 153 -10.02 -11.72 -13.31
C GLU A 153 -9.52 -10.44 -13.98
N ILE A 154 -8.24 -10.44 -14.37
CA ILE A 154 -7.66 -9.41 -15.23
C ILE A 154 -7.33 -10.05 -16.59
N THR A 155 -7.83 -9.47 -17.67
CA THR A 155 -7.51 -9.89 -19.05
C THR A 155 -6.88 -8.76 -19.85
N ASN A 156 -6.01 -9.10 -20.81
CA ASN A 156 -5.47 -8.13 -21.76
C ASN A 156 -6.41 -7.90 -22.96
N GLU A 157 -6.02 -7.03 -23.90
CA GLU A 157 -6.78 -6.76 -25.14
C GLU A 157 -7.05 -7.99 -26.02
N ASN A 158 -6.27 -9.06 -25.87
CA ASN A 158 -6.47 -10.33 -26.60
C ASN A 158 -7.36 -11.33 -25.82
N SER A 159 -7.90 -10.91 -24.68
CA SER A 159 -8.64 -11.76 -23.73
C SER A 159 -7.78 -12.87 -23.10
N ASP A 160 -6.46 -12.72 -23.08
CA ASP A 160 -5.61 -13.61 -22.30
C ASP A 160 -5.69 -13.22 -20.82
N VAL A 161 -5.90 -14.20 -19.95
CA VAL A 161 -5.92 -14.01 -18.50
C VAL A 161 -4.51 -13.74 -17.97
N ILE A 162 -4.37 -12.68 -17.18
CA ILE A 162 -3.14 -12.35 -16.47
C ILE A 162 -3.20 -12.98 -15.08
N ILE A 163 -2.33 -13.95 -14.82
CA ILE A 163 -2.32 -14.72 -13.57
C ILE A 163 -1.56 -13.95 -12.49
N ALA A 164 -2.21 -13.76 -11.34
CA ALA A 164 -1.59 -13.22 -10.14
C ALA A 164 -0.45 -14.13 -9.65
N LYS A 165 0.65 -13.51 -9.24
CA LYS A 165 1.78 -14.16 -8.56
C LYS A 165 1.84 -13.69 -7.10
N SER A 166 2.57 -14.42 -6.27
CA SER A 166 2.82 -14.05 -4.87
C SER A 166 1.52 -13.77 -4.08
N VAL A 167 0.43 -14.48 -4.37
CA VAL A 167 -0.86 -14.26 -3.72
C VAL A 167 -0.73 -14.39 -2.21
N GLN A 168 -1.30 -13.42 -1.49
CA GLN A 168 -1.35 -13.38 -0.04
C GLN A 168 -2.78 -13.04 0.38
N GLU A 169 -3.27 -13.77 1.36
CA GLU A 169 -4.55 -13.52 2.04
C GLU A 169 -4.26 -13.00 3.45
N TYR A 170 -5.15 -12.15 3.93
CA TYR A 170 -5.13 -11.51 5.23
C TYR A 170 -6.46 -11.80 5.92
N GLU A 171 -6.44 -11.88 7.26
CA GLU A 171 -7.69 -12.09 8.00
C GLU A 171 -8.59 -10.87 7.86
N GLY A 172 -9.86 -11.12 7.55
CA GLY A 172 -10.85 -10.09 7.26
C GLY A 172 -11.37 -9.32 8.46
N HIS A 173 -12.09 -8.25 8.14
CA HIS A 173 -12.81 -7.45 9.13
C HIS A 173 -14.18 -8.07 9.29
N ASP A 174 -14.65 -8.21 10.54
CA ASP A 174 -16.04 -8.60 10.77
C ASP A 174 -16.94 -7.45 10.31
N HIS A 175 -17.33 -7.46 9.02
CA HIS A 175 -18.35 -6.56 8.52
C HIS A 175 -19.69 -6.99 9.14
N GLU A 176 -20.22 -6.19 10.07
CA GLU A 176 -21.60 -6.33 10.52
C GLU A 176 -22.54 -6.18 9.31
N HIS A 177 -22.98 -7.30 8.72
CA HIS A 177 -24.06 -7.29 7.74
C HIS A 177 -25.34 -6.83 8.44
N GLY A 178 -25.66 -5.54 8.29
CA GLY A 178 -26.90 -4.96 8.79
C GLY A 178 -28.12 -5.70 8.23
N HIS A 179 -28.82 -6.41 9.12
CA HIS A 179 -30.08 -7.11 8.86
C HIS A 179 -31.26 -6.18 8.54
#